data_AF-A0A5E4QEY0-F1
#
_entry.id   AF-A0A5E4QEY0-F1
#
_cell.length_a   1.000
_cell.length_b   1.000
_cell.length_c   1.000
_cell.angle_alpha   90.00
_cell.angle_beta   90.00
_cell.angle_gamma   90.00
#
_symmetry.space_group_name_H-M   'P 1'
#
loop_
_entity.id
_entity.type
_entity.pdbx_description
1 polymer ?
#
loop_
_entity_poly.entity_id
_entity_poly.type
_entity_poly.pdbx_seq_one_letter_code
_entity_poly.pdbx_strand_id
1 'polypeptide(L)'
;MLAIHRGLFFMSMRTTEARQLLPDAWGFVCPVHTPDGSPCGLLNHLSASAQVTPFLDRKQTEKLPHVLENCGMRSVTDIPLPNDVYMYPVFIDGRLVGYLPEDTAHKSMAYVRTLKVMSEDVPITTEIVLVPKIQVPAQYAGVFLFTTEARMMRPVINLATGQLELIGTMEQLYLDIAISQNEIIKGKTTHLELSNNMYQCQMGKQTMGTPIHTWGTNAETKLYRLQTGATPLATTWKTL
;
A
#
# COMPACT_ATOMS: atom_id res chain seq x y z
N MET A 1 -6.31 5.40 -16.00
CA MET A 1 -5.12 4.70 -16.51
C MET A 1 -4.48 3.99 -15.32
N LEU A 2 -4.27 2.68 -15.34
CA LEU A 2 -3.86 1.87 -14.16
C LEU A 2 -2.60 1.01 -14.41
N ALA A 3 -1.95 1.18 -15.56
CA ALA A 3 -0.80 0.37 -15.95
C ALA A 3 0.49 0.87 -15.29
N ILE A 4 1.32 -0.05 -14.82
CA ILE A 4 2.64 0.20 -14.25
C ILE A 4 3.67 -0.66 -14.97
N HIS A 5 4.85 -0.11 -15.22
CA HIS A 5 5.93 -0.81 -15.92
C HIS A 5 7.23 -0.69 -15.12
N ARG A 6 7.95 -1.81 -14.96
CA ARG A 6 9.20 -1.85 -14.19
C ARG A 6 10.37 -1.11 -14.87
N GLY A 7 10.26 -0.83 -16.17
CA GLY A 7 11.25 -0.10 -16.95
C GLY A 7 11.83 -0.94 -18.10
N LEU A 8 12.19 -0.28 -19.20
CA LEU A 8 12.70 -0.94 -20.42
C LEU A 8 14.00 -1.72 -20.16
N PHE A 9 14.82 -1.25 -19.22
CA PHE A 9 16.07 -1.92 -18.82
C PHE A 9 15.85 -3.40 -18.49
N PHE A 10 14.80 -3.72 -17.72
CA PHE A 10 14.49 -5.09 -17.30
C PHE A 10 13.95 -5.99 -18.41
N MET A 11 13.56 -5.44 -19.58
CA MET A 11 13.18 -6.27 -20.73
C MET A 11 14.37 -7.01 -21.34
N SER A 12 15.57 -6.42 -21.24
CA SER A 12 16.81 -6.98 -21.77
C SER A 12 17.48 -8.00 -20.83
N MET A 13 17.08 -8.01 -19.55
CA MET A 13 17.60 -8.95 -18.57
C MET A 13 17.09 -10.37 -18.82
N ARG A 14 18.00 -11.34 -18.70
CA ARG A 14 17.69 -12.77 -18.82
C ARG A 14 17.20 -13.40 -17.51
N THR A 15 17.35 -12.70 -16.39
CA THR A 15 16.85 -13.15 -15.08
C THR A 15 15.34 -12.96 -15.00
N THR A 16 14.66 -13.87 -14.30
CA THR A 16 13.20 -13.83 -14.12
C THR A 16 12.78 -13.14 -12.82
N GLU A 17 13.70 -12.82 -11.92
CA GLU A 17 13.40 -12.19 -10.61
C GLU A 17 12.57 -10.92 -10.76
N ALA A 18 12.93 -10.03 -11.70
CA ALA A 18 12.19 -8.80 -11.94
C ALA A 18 10.77 -9.05 -12.50
N ARG A 19 10.45 -10.26 -12.97
CA ARG A 19 9.15 -10.65 -13.53
C ARG A 19 8.28 -11.39 -12.52
N GLN A 20 8.86 -11.81 -11.40
CA GLN A 20 8.14 -12.56 -10.39
C GLN A 20 7.13 -11.65 -9.67
N LEU A 21 5.92 -12.19 -9.49
CA LEU A 21 4.95 -11.64 -8.56
C LEU A 21 5.31 -12.14 -7.17
N LEU A 22 5.53 -11.21 -6.25
CA LEU A 22 5.90 -11.49 -4.88
C LEU A 22 4.70 -11.23 -3.93
N PRO A 23 4.66 -11.86 -2.75
CA PRO A 23 3.54 -11.70 -1.81
C PRO A 23 3.33 -10.28 -1.29
N ASP A 24 4.38 -9.47 -1.26
CA ASP A 24 4.35 -8.04 -0.89
C ASP A 24 3.47 -7.21 -1.85
N ALA A 25 3.29 -7.67 -3.09
CA ALA A 25 2.43 -7.03 -4.08
C ALA A 25 0.93 -7.27 -3.85
N TRP A 26 0.55 -8.11 -2.88
CA TRP A 26 -0.84 -8.43 -2.57
C TRP A 26 -1.66 -7.18 -2.30
N GLY A 27 -2.80 -7.05 -2.99
CA GLY A 27 -3.69 -5.91 -2.86
C GLY A 27 -3.18 -4.62 -3.50
N PHE A 28 -1.95 -4.56 -4.00
CA PHE A 28 -1.38 -3.40 -4.70
C PHE A 28 -1.31 -3.59 -6.21
N VAL A 29 -0.83 -4.76 -6.64
CA VAL A 29 -0.68 -5.12 -8.06
C VAL A 29 -1.62 -6.28 -8.36
N CYS A 30 -2.37 -6.18 -9.46
CA CYS A 30 -3.26 -7.24 -9.89
C CYS A 30 -2.44 -8.48 -10.29
N PRO A 31 -2.67 -9.65 -9.66
CA PRO A 31 -1.88 -10.86 -9.93
C PRO A 31 -2.19 -11.50 -11.29
N VAL A 32 -3.33 -11.15 -11.88
CA VAL A 32 -3.81 -11.74 -13.15
C VAL A 32 -3.53 -10.83 -14.34
N HIS A 33 -3.49 -9.51 -14.13
CA HIS A 33 -3.56 -8.56 -15.23
C HIS A 33 -2.18 -8.15 -15.76
N THR A 34 -1.44 -9.11 -16.30
CA THR A 34 -0.18 -8.91 -17.05
C THR A 34 -0.37 -9.42 -18.48
N PRO A 35 0.18 -8.78 -19.53
CA PRO A 35 0.19 -9.37 -20.87
C PRO A 35 1.07 -10.62 -20.92
N ASP A 36 0.76 -11.53 -21.83
CA ASP A 36 1.58 -12.70 -22.12
C ASP A 36 2.84 -12.32 -22.94
N GLY A 37 3.84 -13.21 -22.97
CA GLY A 37 5.05 -13.06 -23.78
C GLY A 37 6.12 -12.15 -23.14
N SER A 38 6.84 -11.40 -23.99
CA SER A 38 7.99 -10.58 -23.56
C SER A 38 7.71 -9.56 -22.43
N PRO A 39 6.54 -8.89 -22.36
CA PRO A 39 6.23 -7.97 -21.25
C PRO A 39 5.68 -8.66 -19.98
N CYS A 40 5.53 -9.98 -19.95
CA CYS A 40 4.95 -10.71 -18.82
C CYS A 40 5.75 -10.46 -17.52
N GLY A 41 5.03 -10.04 -16.47
CA GLY A 41 5.57 -9.69 -15.15
C GLY A 41 6.24 -8.30 -15.07
N LEU A 42 6.51 -7.66 -16.21
CA LEU A 42 7.11 -6.32 -16.30
C LEU A 42 6.06 -5.22 -16.49
N LEU A 43 5.03 -5.49 -17.30
CA LEU A 43 3.86 -4.63 -17.45
C LEU A 43 2.72 -5.19 -16.59
N ASN A 44 2.45 -4.52 -15.47
CA ASN A 44 1.37 -4.91 -14.57
C ASN A 44 0.33 -3.79 -14.47
N HIS A 45 -0.71 -4.04 -13.67
CA HIS A 45 -1.74 -3.06 -13.38
C HIS A 45 -1.95 -2.97 -11.88
N LEU A 46 -2.24 -1.77 -11.38
CA LEU A 46 -2.67 -1.60 -10.00
C LEU A 46 -3.96 -2.39 -9.75
N SER A 47 -4.13 -2.87 -8.51
CA SER A 47 -5.39 -3.43 -8.06
C SER A 47 -6.49 -2.35 -8.07
N ALA A 48 -7.75 -2.77 -8.00
CA ALA A 48 -8.88 -1.83 -8.09
C ALA A 48 -8.93 -0.84 -6.91
N SER A 49 -8.52 -1.27 -5.72
CA SER A 49 -8.54 -0.46 -4.49
C SER A 49 -7.20 0.20 -4.20
N ALA A 50 -6.14 -0.14 -4.93
CA ALA A 50 -4.84 0.51 -4.79
C ALA A 50 -4.89 1.94 -5.34
N GLN A 51 -4.29 2.85 -4.59
CA GLN A 51 -4.15 4.26 -4.93
C GLN A 51 -2.70 4.71 -4.76
N VAL A 52 -2.35 5.80 -5.44
CA VAL A 52 -1.01 6.40 -5.34
C VAL A 52 -1.13 7.68 -4.52
N THR A 53 -0.23 7.88 -3.55
CA THR A 53 -0.27 9.07 -2.70
C THR A 53 0.01 10.34 -3.51
N PRO A 54 -0.79 11.40 -3.31
CA PRO A 54 -0.47 12.71 -3.84
C PRO A 54 0.68 13.34 -3.04
N PHE A 55 1.14 14.49 -3.51
CA PHE A 55 1.98 15.37 -2.72
C PHE A 55 1.22 15.88 -1.49
N LEU A 56 1.88 15.87 -0.34
CA LEU A 56 1.39 16.46 0.91
C LEU A 56 2.16 17.73 1.21
N ASP A 57 1.43 18.77 1.62
CA ASP A 57 2.05 20.00 2.09
C ASP A 57 2.74 19.76 3.43
N ARG A 58 3.92 20.37 3.61
CA ARG A 58 4.72 20.27 4.85
C ARG A 58 3.91 20.57 6.13
N LYS A 59 2.96 21.50 6.05
CA LYS A 59 2.07 21.86 7.17
C LYS A 59 1.26 20.68 7.71
N GLN A 60 0.95 19.71 6.86
CA GLN A 60 0.18 18.51 7.23
C GLN A 60 1.04 17.50 7.99
N THR A 61 2.37 17.54 7.83
CA THR A 61 3.32 16.59 8.44
C THR A 61 4.10 17.21 9.61
N GLU A 62 4.02 18.52 9.80
CA GLU A 62 4.76 19.29 10.82
C GLU A 62 4.52 18.79 12.25
N LYS A 63 3.34 18.26 12.55
CA LYS A 63 2.97 17.77 13.89
C LYS A 63 3.46 16.35 14.17
N LEU A 64 3.83 15.59 13.14
CA LEU A 64 4.17 14.17 13.26
C LEU A 64 5.34 13.91 14.25
N PRO A 65 6.44 14.69 14.26
CA PRO A 65 7.49 14.53 15.27
C PRO A 65 6.98 14.70 16.71
N HIS A 66 6.14 15.72 16.95
CA HIS A 66 5.58 15.99 18.27
C HIS A 66 4.61 14.88 18.72
N VAL A 67 3.83 14.32 17.79
CA VAL A 67 3.00 13.14 18.08
C VAL A 67 3.87 11.97 18.53
N LEU A 68 5.01 11.73 17.87
CA LEU A 68 5.93 10.66 18.25
C LEU A 68 6.59 10.93 19.61
N GLU A 69 6.96 12.16 19.91
CA GLU A 69 7.49 12.57 21.24
C GLU A 69 6.46 12.30 22.35
N ASN A 70 5.19 12.66 22.12
CA ASN A 70 4.09 12.32 23.03
C ASN A 70 3.90 10.80 23.21
N CYS A 71 4.27 10.01 22.20
CA CYS A 71 4.26 8.54 22.27
C CYS A 71 5.50 7.94 22.95
N GLY A 72 6.37 8.76 23.55
CA GLY A 72 7.57 8.34 24.26
C GLY A 72 8.85 8.32 23.41
N MET A 73 8.82 8.85 22.18
CA MET A 73 10.04 9.02 21.39
C MET A 73 10.93 10.08 22.03
N ARG A 74 12.22 9.80 22.16
CA ARG A 74 13.24 10.75 22.60
C ARG A 74 13.92 11.35 21.37
N SER A 75 14.00 12.68 21.29
CA SER A 75 14.56 13.38 20.12
C SER A 75 16.04 13.02 19.91
N VAL A 76 16.45 12.90 18.65
CA VAL A 76 17.86 12.68 18.29
C VAL A 76 18.77 13.81 18.77
N THR A 77 18.23 15.02 18.92
CA THR A 77 18.96 16.19 19.43
C THR A 77 19.37 16.01 20.89
N ASP A 78 18.54 15.31 21.68
CA ASP A 78 18.79 15.08 23.10
C ASP A 78 19.77 13.90 23.31
N ILE A 79 19.73 12.90 22.41
CA ILE A 79 20.52 11.67 22.51
C ILE A 79 21.01 11.29 21.10
N PRO A 80 22.12 11.87 20.64
CA PRO A 80 22.59 11.63 19.27
C PRO A 80 23.08 10.18 19.04
N LEU A 81 23.50 9.49 20.10
CA LEU A 81 24.02 8.12 20.05
C LEU A 81 23.56 7.33 21.29
N PRO A 82 22.36 6.76 21.29
CA PRO A 82 21.98 5.84 22.35
C PRO A 82 22.80 4.56 22.19
N ASN A 83 23.65 4.27 23.17
CA ASN A 83 24.27 2.96 23.34
C ASN A 83 23.26 1.90 23.85
N ASP A 84 21.98 2.24 23.88
CA ASP A 84 20.92 1.40 24.40
C ASP A 84 20.34 0.51 23.29
N VAL A 85 20.66 -0.78 23.38
CA VAL A 85 20.21 -1.81 22.44
C VAL A 85 18.70 -2.03 22.52
N TYR A 86 18.00 -1.53 23.55
CA TYR A 86 16.54 -1.64 23.73
C TYR A 86 15.74 -0.47 23.13
N MET A 87 16.39 0.35 22.30
CA MET A 87 15.74 1.43 21.57
C MET A 87 15.56 1.07 20.09
N TYR A 88 14.50 1.54 19.46
CA TYR A 88 14.33 1.55 18.01
C TYR A 88 14.70 2.93 17.47
N PRO A 89 15.56 3.03 16.44
CA PRO A 89 15.69 4.28 15.70
C PRO A 89 14.39 4.60 14.96
N VAL A 90 13.97 5.85 15.00
CA VAL A 90 12.75 6.35 14.37
C VAL A 90 13.12 7.27 13.21
N PHE A 91 12.63 6.93 12.02
CA PHE A 91 12.86 7.68 10.79
C PHE A 91 11.55 8.28 10.26
N ILE A 92 11.61 9.52 9.80
CA ILE A 92 10.55 10.15 8.99
C ILE A 92 11.15 10.50 7.64
N ASP A 93 10.62 9.91 6.56
CA ASP A 93 11.07 10.13 5.18
C ASP A 93 12.59 10.01 5.01
N GLY A 94 13.19 9.01 5.67
CA GLY A 94 14.63 8.73 5.64
C GLY A 94 15.49 9.57 6.59
N ARG A 95 14.93 10.56 7.28
CA ARG A 95 15.63 11.34 8.32
C ARG A 95 15.46 10.69 9.69
N LEU A 96 16.56 10.42 10.39
CA LEU A 96 16.54 10.03 11.79
C LEU A 96 16.02 11.19 12.65
N VAL A 97 14.91 10.98 13.36
CA VAL A 97 14.28 12.00 14.22
C VAL A 97 14.43 11.72 15.70
N GLY A 98 14.62 10.46 16.08
CA GLY A 98 14.73 10.08 17.49
C GLY A 98 14.76 8.58 17.71
N TYR A 99 14.49 8.19 18.95
CA TYR A 99 14.54 6.81 19.42
C TYR A 99 13.35 6.49 20.28
N LEU A 100 12.75 5.31 20.07
CA LEU A 100 11.57 4.86 20.79
C LEU A 100 11.89 3.57 21.59
N PRO A 101 11.49 3.47 22.86
CA PRO A 101 11.69 2.24 23.64
C PRO A 101 10.98 1.03 23.03
N GLU A 102 11.66 -0.10 22.99
CA GLU A 102 11.17 -1.33 22.34
C GLU A 102 9.89 -1.90 22.98
N ASP A 103 9.76 -1.79 24.29
CA ASP A 103 8.62 -2.25 25.08
C ASP A 103 7.33 -1.47 24.80
N THR A 104 7.45 -0.19 24.42
CA THR A 104 6.33 0.69 24.09
C THR A 104 6.04 0.78 22.60
N ALA A 105 7.00 0.42 21.74
CA ALA A 105 6.94 0.64 20.29
C ALA A 105 5.64 0.16 19.63
N HIS A 106 5.19 -1.07 19.92
CA HIS A 106 3.94 -1.60 19.34
C HIS A 106 2.71 -0.79 19.78
N LYS A 107 2.63 -0.42 21.06
CA LYS A 107 1.51 0.38 21.61
C LYS A 107 1.52 1.79 21.04
N SER A 108 2.69 2.41 20.97
CA SER A 108 2.89 3.73 20.38
C SER A 108 2.48 3.74 18.91
N MET A 109 2.91 2.77 18.11
CA MET A 109 2.53 2.69 16.69
C MET A 109 1.04 2.38 16.48
N ALA A 110 0.43 1.57 17.35
CA ALA A 110 -1.02 1.37 17.34
C ALA A 110 -1.76 2.69 17.62
N TYR A 111 -1.30 3.50 18.58
CA TYR A 111 -1.87 4.81 18.86
C TYR A 111 -1.70 5.78 17.69
N VAL A 112 -0.52 5.85 17.07
CA VAL A 112 -0.30 6.67 15.86
C VAL A 112 -1.25 6.24 14.72
N ARG A 113 -1.51 4.94 14.55
CA ARG A 113 -2.53 4.43 13.60
C ARG A 113 -3.94 4.91 13.96
N THR A 114 -4.31 4.94 15.24
CA THR A 114 -5.62 5.49 15.64
C THR A 114 -5.75 6.96 15.26
N LEU A 115 -4.71 7.79 15.49
CA LEU A 115 -4.72 9.20 15.08
C LEU A 115 -4.82 9.39 13.56
N LYS A 116 -4.09 8.54 12.81
CA LYS A 116 -4.13 8.48 11.34
C LYS A 116 -5.54 8.19 10.82
N VAL A 117 -6.21 7.19 11.38
CA VAL A 117 -7.55 6.77 10.99
C VAL A 117 -8.60 7.83 11.34
N MET A 118 -8.44 8.50 12.49
CA MET A 118 -9.30 9.61 12.90
C MET A 118 -9.02 10.92 12.13
N SER A 119 -8.04 10.93 11.23
CA SER A 119 -7.61 12.10 10.43
C SER A 119 -7.26 13.32 11.30
N GLU A 120 -6.60 13.08 12.44
CA GLU A 120 -6.14 14.12 13.37
C GLU A 120 -4.76 14.65 12.97
N ASP A 121 -3.78 14.61 13.89
CA ASP A 121 -2.43 15.17 13.70
C ASP A 121 -1.50 14.29 12.82
N VAL A 122 -2.04 13.20 12.26
CA VAL A 122 -1.32 12.27 11.38
C VAL A 122 -2.08 12.14 10.06
N PRO A 123 -1.48 12.50 8.90
CA PRO A 123 -2.13 12.34 7.61
C PRO A 123 -2.54 10.88 7.33
N ILE A 124 -3.74 10.68 6.78
CA ILE A 124 -4.29 9.33 6.50
C ILE A 124 -3.41 8.49 5.56
N THR A 125 -2.59 9.14 4.71
CA THR A 125 -1.65 8.50 3.77
C THR A 125 -0.26 8.23 4.38
N THR A 126 -0.08 8.47 5.68
CA THR A 126 1.17 8.13 6.39
C THR A 126 1.31 6.62 6.48
N GLU A 127 2.40 6.09 5.91
CA GLU A 127 2.76 4.68 6.07
C GLU A 127 3.56 4.53 7.36
N ILE A 128 3.18 3.56 8.21
CA ILE A 128 3.75 3.39 9.56
C ILE A 128 4.35 1.99 9.67
N VAL A 129 5.67 1.88 9.51
CA VAL A 129 6.36 0.60 9.55
C VAL A 129 7.07 0.42 10.89
N LEU A 130 6.80 -0.69 11.58
CA LEU A 130 7.62 -1.16 12.70
C LEU A 130 8.28 -2.47 12.28
N VAL A 131 9.58 -2.41 12.02
CA VAL A 131 10.40 -3.59 11.75
C VAL A 131 10.89 -4.13 13.10
N PRO A 132 10.42 -5.31 13.54
CA PRO A 132 10.77 -5.86 14.84
C PRO A 132 12.24 -6.32 14.88
N LYS A 133 12.87 -6.24 16.05
CA LYS A 133 14.16 -6.92 16.29
C LYS A 133 13.93 -8.41 16.34
N ILE A 134 14.65 -9.14 15.50
CA ILE A 134 14.64 -10.60 15.51
C ILE A 134 16.06 -11.14 15.61
N GLN A 135 16.21 -12.31 16.22
CA GLN A 135 17.51 -12.93 16.51
C GLN A 135 18.14 -13.65 15.30
N VAL A 136 17.59 -13.44 14.11
CA VAL A 136 18.07 -14.02 12.84
C VAL A 136 18.41 -12.91 11.86
N PRO A 137 19.33 -13.15 10.90
CA PRO A 137 19.65 -12.16 9.87
C PRO A 137 18.40 -11.75 9.09
N ALA A 138 18.01 -10.48 9.19
CA ALA A 138 16.79 -9.94 8.62
C ALA A 138 16.91 -8.44 8.34
N GLN A 139 15.81 -7.81 7.93
CA GLN A 139 15.74 -6.38 7.70
C GLN A 139 16.13 -5.59 8.97
N TYR A 140 16.82 -4.47 8.76
CA TYR A 140 17.25 -3.60 9.85
C TYR A 140 16.05 -3.10 10.66
N ALA A 141 16.08 -3.34 11.96
CA ALA A 141 14.99 -3.07 12.87
C ALA A 141 14.85 -1.56 13.17
N GLY A 142 13.62 -1.06 13.25
CA GLY A 142 13.37 0.37 13.37
C GLY A 142 11.91 0.73 13.15
N VAL A 143 11.59 1.99 13.46
CA VAL A 143 10.31 2.60 13.10
C VAL A 143 10.54 3.51 11.90
N PHE A 144 9.81 3.29 10.82
CA PHE A 144 9.90 4.08 9.60
C PHE A 144 8.54 4.65 9.26
N LEU A 145 8.44 5.97 9.21
CA LEU A 145 7.26 6.69 8.77
C LEU A 145 7.54 7.34 7.42
N PHE A 146 6.64 7.14 6.48
CA PHE A 146 6.72 7.77 5.17
C PHE A 146 5.50 8.65 4.93
N THR A 147 5.73 9.89 4.51
CA THR A 147 4.70 10.88 4.17
C THR A 147 4.82 11.38 2.74
N THR A 148 5.89 11.03 2.03
CA THR A 148 6.15 11.38 0.61
C THR A 148 5.06 10.95 -0.38
N GLU A 149 5.06 11.58 -1.55
CA GLU A 149 4.22 11.22 -2.70
C GLU A 149 4.65 9.92 -3.40
N ALA A 150 3.87 9.49 -4.40
CA ALA A 150 4.18 8.38 -5.30
C ALA A 150 4.32 7.00 -4.61
N ARG A 151 3.78 6.84 -3.40
CA ARG A 151 3.69 5.56 -2.70
C ARG A 151 2.38 4.86 -3.04
N MET A 152 2.43 3.53 -3.16
CA MET A 152 1.22 2.73 -3.33
C MET A 152 0.59 2.49 -1.95
N MET A 153 -0.69 2.82 -1.83
CA MET A 153 -1.50 2.59 -0.64
C MET A 153 -2.74 1.79 -1.02
N ARG A 154 -3.27 1.00 -0.09
CA ARG A 154 -4.56 0.32 -0.28
C ARG A 154 -5.38 0.35 1.01
N PRO A 155 -6.72 0.34 0.91
CA PRO A 155 -7.58 0.34 2.08
C PRO A 155 -7.74 -1.07 2.67
N VAL A 156 -7.72 -1.13 4.00
CA VAL A 156 -8.08 -2.29 4.84
C VAL A 156 -8.92 -1.81 6.02
N ILE A 157 -9.59 -2.72 6.73
CA ILE A 157 -10.32 -2.40 7.96
C ILE A 157 -9.38 -2.61 9.14
N ASN A 158 -9.14 -1.57 9.93
CA ASN A 158 -8.45 -1.69 11.20
C ASN A 158 -9.41 -2.26 12.24
N LEU A 159 -9.09 -3.43 12.82
CA LEU A 159 -10.00 -4.13 13.73
C LEU A 159 -10.12 -3.45 15.11
N ALA A 160 -9.13 -2.65 15.52
CA ALA A 160 -9.17 -1.95 16.79
C ALA A 160 -10.12 -0.73 16.75
N THR A 161 -10.17 -0.02 15.62
CA THR A 161 -11.04 1.15 15.42
C THR A 161 -12.34 0.83 14.70
N GLY A 162 -12.39 -0.29 13.96
CA GLY A 162 -13.50 -0.66 13.09
C GLY A 162 -13.62 0.22 11.83
N GLN A 163 -12.61 1.04 11.55
CA GLN A 163 -12.61 2.02 10.46
C GLN A 163 -11.65 1.61 9.33
N LEU A 164 -11.80 2.25 8.17
CA LEU A 164 -10.90 2.07 7.04
C LEU A 164 -9.55 2.72 7.32
N GLU A 165 -8.47 1.96 7.15
CA GLU A 165 -7.09 2.42 7.21
C GLU A 165 -6.41 2.19 5.86
N LEU A 166 -5.70 3.21 5.36
CA LEU A 166 -4.83 3.04 4.20
C LEU A 166 -3.48 2.50 4.64
N ILE A 167 -3.04 1.38 4.10
CA ILE A 167 -1.72 0.80 4.37
C ILE A 167 -0.82 0.84 3.15
N GLY A 168 0.48 1.02 3.39
CA GLY A 168 1.52 0.96 2.36
C GLY A 168 2.12 -0.43 2.16
N THR A 169 2.96 -0.56 1.13
CA THR A 169 3.59 -1.83 0.75
C THR A 169 4.57 -2.37 1.80
N MET A 170 5.32 -1.49 2.47
CA MET A 170 6.35 -1.90 3.42
C MET A 170 5.75 -2.28 4.76
N GLU A 171 4.74 -1.54 5.25
CA GLU A 171 4.09 -1.89 6.51
C GLU A 171 3.30 -3.20 6.41
N GLN A 172 2.75 -3.54 5.24
CA GLN A 172 2.03 -4.79 5.01
C GLN A 172 2.86 -6.03 5.36
N LEU A 173 4.19 -6.00 5.21
CA LEU A 173 5.08 -7.12 5.54
C LEU A 173 5.02 -7.53 7.02
N TYR A 174 4.62 -6.60 7.89
CA TYR A 174 4.60 -6.77 9.35
C TYR A 174 3.19 -6.73 9.94
N LEU A 175 2.15 -6.65 9.10
CA LEU A 175 0.76 -6.64 9.52
C LEU A 175 0.10 -8.00 9.30
N ASP A 176 -0.60 -8.50 10.32
CA ASP A 176 -1.48 -9.66 10.20
C ASP A 176 -2.87 -9.20 9.73
N ILE A 177 -3.15 -9.42 8.44
CA ILE A 177 -4.39 -9.02 7.76
C ILE A 177 -5.18 -10.29 7.40
N ALA A 178 -6.38 -10.45 7.95
CA ALA A 178 -7.27 -11.54 7.58
C ALA A 178 -8.00 -11.24 6.26
N ILE A 179 -8.23 -12.26 5.44
CA ILE A 179 -9.01 -12.10 4.20
C ILE A 179 -10.49 -12.06 4.53
N SER A 180 -10.94 -12.96 5.41
CA SER A 180 -12.34 -13.06 5.83
C SER A 180 -12.50 -12.99 7.35
N GLN A 181 -13.69 -12.63 7.83
CA GLN A 181 -13.98 -12.54 9.27
C GLN A 181 -13.74 -13.87 10.01
N ASN A 182 -13.91 -15.00 9.32
CA ASN A 182 -13.72 -16.34 9.90
C ASN A 182 -12.25 -16.69 10.14
N GLU A 183 -11.32 -15.98 9.48
CA GLU A 183 -9.87 -16.19 9.60
C GLU A 183 -9.23 -15.30 10.68
N ILE A 184 -10.02 -14.51 11.40
CA ILE A 184 -9.51 -13.62 12.44
C ILE A 184 -9.01 -14.46 13.63
N ILE A 185 -7.71 -14.35 13.90
CA ILE A 185 -7.05 -14.96 15.05
C ILE A 185 -6.99 -13.91 16.17
N LYS A 186 -7.75 -14.14 17.24
CA LYS A 186 -7.80 -13.23 18.40
C LYS A 186 -6.39 -12.97 18.97
N GLY A 187 -6.07 -11.70 19.17
CA GLY A 187 -4.79 -11.26 19.72
C GLY A 187 -3.62 -11.25 18.73
N LYS A 188 -3.83 -11.69 17.48
CA LYS A 188 -2.81 -11.66 16.42
C LYS A 188 -3.25 -10.80 15.24
N THR A 189 -4.40 -11.11 14.64
CA THR A 189 -4.92 -10.37 13.49
C THR A 189 -5.25 -8.93 13.88
N THR A 190 -4.74 -7.98 13.11
CA THR A 190 -4.90 -6.53 13.35
C THR A 190 -5.82 -5.87 12.33
N HIS A 191 -5.88 -6.40 11.12
CA HIS A 191 -6.66 -5.82 10.01
C HIS A 191 -7.48 -6.90 9.28
N LEU A 192 -8.45 -6.45 8.50
CA LEU A 192 -9.34 -7.27 7.69
C LEU A 192 -9.46 -6.67 6.28
N GLU A 193 -9.44 -7.52 5.26
CA GLU A 193 -9.70 -7.12 3.87
C GLU A 193 -11.14 -6.61 3.68
N LEU A 194 -11.33 -5.64 2.77
CA LEU A 194 -12.66 -5.10 2.47
C LEU A 194 -13.58 -6.10 1.78
N SER A 195 -13.01 -7.03 1.00
CA SER A 195 -13.78 -8.00 0.23
C SER A 195 -12.98 -9.26 -0.07
N ASN A 196 -13.69 -10.38 -0.22
CA ASN A 196 -13.09 -11.69 -0.53
C ASN A 196 -12.75 -11.86 -2.03
N ASN A 197 -13.19 -10.94 -2.89
CA ASN A 197 -13.10 -11.10 -4.35
C ASN A 197 -11.95 -10.26 -4.93
N MET A 198 -10.76 -10.85 -4.95
CA MET A 198 -9.54 -10.17 -5.40
C MET A 198 -9.18 -10.42 -6.88
N TYR A 199 -9.88 -11.32 -7.56
CA TYR A 199 -9.41 -11.89 -8.83
C TYR A 199 -10.40 -11.73 -9.98
N GLN A 200 -10.32 -10.65 -10.75
CA GLN A 200 -10.74 -10.69 -12.15
C GLN A 200 -9.95 -9.66 -12.95
N CYS A 201 -9.13 -10.10 -13.90
CA CYS A 201 -8.92 -9.40 -15.19
C CYS A 201 -7.86 -10.10 -16.06
N GLN A 202 -8.26 -10.54 -17.27
CA GLN A 202 -7.38 -10.45 -18.44
C GLN A 202 -8.09 -10.45 -19.82
N MET A 203 -9.34 -10.90 -19.94
CA MET A 203 -9.96 -11.06 -21.28
C MET A 203 -10.82 -9.89 -21.79
N GLY A 204 -10.85 -8.74 -21.10
CA GLY A 204 -11.68 -7.59 -21.52
C GLY A 204 -11.01 -6.62 -22.50
N LYS A 205 -9.67 -6.61 -22.59
CA LYS A 205 -8.91 -5.54 -23.26
C LYS A 205 -8.89 -5.59 -24.79
N GLN A 206 -9.16 -6.76 -25.38
CA GLN A 206 -9.17 -6.96 -26.83
C GLN A 206 -10.60 -7.10 -27.39
N THR A 207 -11.61 -7.03 -26.54
CA THR A 207 -13.02 -7.20 -26.91
C THR A 207 -13.56 -5.92 -27.54
N MET A 208 -14.39 -6.07 -28.59
CA MET A 208 -15.16 -4.96 -29.13
C MET A 208 -16.27 -4.54 -28.16
N GLY A 209 -16.32 -3.27 -27.80
CA GLY A 209 -17.33 -2.70 -26.91
C GLY A 209 -17.82 -1.34 -27.41
N THR A 210 -18.20 -0.46 -26.49
CA THR A 210 -18.52 0.92 -26.81
C THR A 210 -17.36 1.81 -26.36
N PRO A 211 -16.48 2.27 -27.27
CA PRO A 211 -15.27 2.99 -26.88
C PRO A 211 -15.57 4.42 -26.39
N ILE A 212 -16.48 5.13 -27.06
CA ILE A 212 -16.89 6.51 -26.76
C ILE A 212 -18.33 6.75 -27.25
N HIS A 213 -19.04 7.69 -26.61
CA HIS A 213 -20.37 8.14 -27.06
C HIS A 213 -20.30 9.30 -28.05
N THR A 214 -19.22 10.10 -28.03
CA THR A 214 -19.01 11.30 -28.85
C THR A 214 -18.39 11.00 -30.21
N TRP A 215 -18.70 9.84 -30.82
CA TRP A 215 -18.11 9.41 -32.09
C TRP A 215 -18.20 10.47 -33.20
N GLY A 216 -19.35 11.14 -33.33
CA GLY A 216 -19.62 12.09 -34.42
C GLY A 216 -18.72 13.34 -34.39
N THR A 217 -18.00 13.57 -33.29
CA THR A 217 -17.10 14.72 -33.12
C THR A 217 -15.65 14.29 -32.88
N ASN A 218 -15.33 13.00 -33.01
CA ASN A 218 -13.97 12.47 -32.80
C ASN A 218 -13.34 12.01 -34.11
N ALA A 219 -12.05 12.28 -34.27
CA ALA A 219 -11.26 11.93 -35.45
C ALA A 219 -10.15 10.91 -35.11
N GLU A 220 -10.48 9.93 -34.27
CA GLU A 220 -9.56 8.85 -33.88
C GLU A 220 -9.20 7.96 -35.08
N THR A 221 -7.93 7.54 -35.14
CA THR A 221 -7.39 6.79 -36.30
C THR A 221 -8.07 5.44 -36.52
N LYS A 222 -8.41 4.72 -35.44
CA LYS A 222 -9.13 3.44 -35.47
C LYS A 222 -10.02 3.30 -34.24
N LEU A 223 -11.26 2.90 -34.46
CA LEU A 223 -12.23 2.65 -33.40
C LEU A 223 -13.06 1.41 -33.74
N TYR A 224 -13.27 0.55 -32.75
CA TYR A 224 -14.07 -0.67 -32.88
C TYR A 224 -15.31 -0.55 -31.99
N ARG A 225 -16.51 -0.58 -32.59
CA ARG A 225 -17.77 -0.39 -31.89
C ARG A 225 -18.69 -1.60 -32.06
N LEU A 226 -19.14 -2.14 -30.93
CA LEU A 226 -20.27 -3.06 -30.88
C LEU A 226 -21.58 -2.27 -31.06
N GLN A 227 -22.40 -2.64 -32.03
CA GLN A 227 -23.67 -1.94 -32.29
C GLN A 227 -24.75 -2.30 -31.26
N THR A 228 -24.84 -3.57 -30.89
CA THR A 228 -25.86 -4.11 -30.00
C THR A 228 -25.21 -4.72 -28.77
N GLY A 229 -24.96 -3.89 -27.76
CA GLY A 229 -24.50 -4.35 -26.45
C GLY A 229 -25.67 -4.82 -25.59
N ALA A 230 -25.48 -5.91 -24.84
CA ALA A 230 -26.41 -6.37 -23.82
C ALA A 230 -25.73 -6.35 -22.44
N THR A 231 -26.49 -6.03 -21.40
CA THR A 231 -26.02 -6.21 -20.02
C THR A 231 -25.92 -7.71 -19.72
N PRO A 232 -24.80 -8.20 -19.15
CA PRO A 232 -24.66 -9.61 -18.84
C PRO A 232 -25.71 -10.02 -17.79
N LEU A 233 -26.25 -11.23 -17.93
CA LEU A 233 -27.24 -11.77 -16.98
C LEU A 233 -26.63 -12.02 -15.58
N ALA A 234 -25.33 -12.30 -15.52
CA ALA A 234 -24.58 -12.45 -14.28
C ALA A 234 -23.49 -11.36 -14.19
N THR A 235 -23.59 -10.50 -13.18
CA THR A 235 -22.65 -9.41 -12.92
C THR A 235 -21.92 -9.64 -11.60
N THR A 236 -20.64 -9.26 -11.54
CA THR A 236 -19.93 -9.12 -10.27
C THR A 236 -20.36 -7.82 -9.58
N TRP A 237 -20.47 -7.87 -8.25
CA TRP A 237 -20.67 -6.66 -7.45
C TRP A 237 -19.38 -5.84 -7.51
N LYS A 238 -19.44 -4.64 -8.10
CA LYS A 238 -18.38 -3.65 -7.88
C LYS A 238 -18.70 -2.98 -6.55
N THR A 239 -18.00 -3.37 -5.49
CA THR A 239 -17.94 -2.55 -4.28
C THR A 239 -17.31 -1.21 -4.66
N LEU A 240 -18.07 -0.13 -4.46
CA LEU A 240 -17.62 1.25 -4.57
C LEU A 240 -16.52 1.54 -3.55
#